data_AF-A0A960K904-F1
#
_entry.id   AF-A0A960K904-F1
#
_cell.length_a   1.000
_cell.length_b   1.000
_cell.length_c   1.000
_cell.angle_alpha   90.00
_cell.angle_beta   90.00
_cell.angle_gamma   90.00
#
_symmetry.space_group_name_H-M   'P 1'
#
loop_
_entity.id
_entity.type
_entity.pdbx_description
1 polymer ?
#
loop_
_entity_poly.entity_id
_entity_poly.type
_entity_poly.pdbx_seq_one_letter_code
_entity_poly.pdbx_strand_id
1 'polypeptide(L)'
;SSSGAQVVEADALLDARSIEPDAFDVVIGNPPFLSQLAGATARTRGDAEVLRSRFGPAISAYTDPASAFVLASLRAARPDGGTVCLIEPLSFLSARDAGGVRRASLDEAALSQLWVAGEPVFDAEVEVCAPVLVRGASSSLTELRRGRGFDPAGEAVAPRPGEGSWSALLATIVGHPERELRTAGVLGDIASATADFRDQFYGLAGAVI
;
A
#
# COMPACT_ATOMS: atom_id res chain seq x y z
N SER A 1 29.78 24.34 4.04
CA SER A 1 29.60 23.57 2.80
C SER A 1 28.34 24.09 2.13
N SER A 2 28.34 24.30 0.81
CA SER A 2 27.15 24.81 0.12
C SER A 2 26.05 23.73 0.11
N SER A 3 24.96 23.97 0.83
CA SER A 3 23.73 23.17 0.79
C SER A 3 23.02 23.41 -0.55
N GLY A 4 23.54 22.80 -1.61
CA GLY A 4 22.89 22.76 -2.92
C GLY A 4 22.02 21.51 -3.05
N ALA A 5 20.96 21.60 -3.85
CA ALA A 5 20.22 20.41 -4.26
C ALA A 5 21.13 19.48 -5.07
N GLN A 6 21.08 18.18 -4.77
CA GLN A 6 21.77 17.15 -5.53
C GLN A 6 20.75 16.39 -6.38
N VAL A 7 21.06 16.20 -7.65
CA VAL A 7 20.25 15.42 -8.59
C VAL A 7 21.11 14.31 -9.14
N VAL A 8 20.61 13.07 -9.07
CA VAL A 8 21.27 11.88 -9.57
C VAL A 8 20.37 11.28 -10.64
N GLU A 9 20.93 11.02 -11.83
CA GLU A 9 20.25 10.31 -12.91
C GLU A 9 20.56 8.81 -12.79
N ALA A 10 19.57 8.02 -12.37
CA ALA A 10 19.69 6.57 -12.23
C ALA A 10 18.30 5.91 -12.14
N ASP A 11 18.26 4.58 -12.28
CA ASP A 11 17.08 3.79 -11.93
C ASP A 11 17.08 3.52 -10.41
N ALA A 12 16.21 4.21 -9.68
CA ALA A 12 16.13 4.13 -8.22
C ALA A 12 15.77 2.72 -7.69
N LEU A 13 15.14 1.87 -8.50
CA LEU A 13 14.76 0.51 -8.11
C LEU A 13 15.79 -0.53 -8.53
N LEU A 14 16.44 -0.37 -9.68
CA LEU A 14 17.39 -1.35 -10.23
C LEU A 14 18.84 -1.03 -9.89
N ASP A 15 19.22 0.24 -9.77
CA ASP A 15 20.56 0.63 -9.33
C ASP A 15 20.59 0.83 -7.81
N ALA A 16 21.02 -0.20 -7.09
CA ALA A 16 21.11 -0.17 -5.64
C ALA A 16 22.12 0.86 -5.07
N ARG A 17 23.03 1.40 -5.89
CA ARG A 17 24.03 2.40 -5.47
C ARG A 17 23.62 3.83 -5.77
N SER A 18 22.49 4.03 -6.44
CA SER A 18 22.00 5.35 -6.82
C SER A 18 21.53 6.19 -5.62
N ILE A 19 21.18 5.54 -4.52
CA ILE A 19 20.67 6.19 -3.30
C ILE A 19 21.48 5.67 -2.11
N GLU A 20 22.08 6.60 -1.37
CA GLU A 20 22.79 6.29 -0.14
C GLU A 20 21.82 5.73 0.91
N PRO A 21 22.07 4.53 1.47
CA PRO A 21 21.22 3.95 2.51
C PRO A 21 21.35 4.74 3.81
N ASP A 22 20.28 4.71 4.63
CA ASP A 22 20.26 5.29 5.98
C ASP A 22 20.67 6.78 6.07
N ALA A 23 20.58 7.52 4.96
CA ALA A 23 21.12 8.88 4.85
C ALA A 23 20.10 9.97 5.16
N PHE A 24 18.81 9.71 4.92
CA PHE A 24 17.77 10.74 4.87
C PHE A 24 16.89 10.76 6.11
N ASP A 25 16.64 11.94 6.68
CA ASP A 25 15.66 12.12 7.75
C ASP A 25 14.21 11.94 7.24
N VAL A 26 13.96 12.37 6.00
CA VAL A 26 12.64 12.33 5.36
C VAL A 26 12.80 11.92 3.89
N VAL A 27 11.96 10.99 3.44
CA VAL A 27 11.83 10.57 2.04
C VAL A 27 10.38 10.76 1.61
N ILE A 28 10.16 11.64 0.64
CA ILE A 28 8.84 11.94 0.06
C ILE A 28 8.87 11.77 -1.45
N GLY A 29 7.74 11.39 -2.05
CA GLY A 29 7.67 11.23 -3.49
C GLY A 29 6.30 10.82 -4.01
N ASN A 30 6.17 10.89 -5.34
CA ASN A 30 5.02 10.40 -6.09
C ASN A 30 5.54 9.37 -7.12
N PRO A 31 5.75 8.11 -6.71
CA PRO A 31 6.25 7.08 -7.61
C PRO A 31 5.28 6.84 -8.78
N PRO A 32 5.80 6.37 -9.94
CA PRO A 32 4.97 6.19 -11.13
C PRO A 32 3.96 5.05 -10.94
N PHE A 33 2.67 5.32 -11.19
CA PHE A 33 1.59 4.33 -11.19
C PHE A 33 1.49 3.65 -12.55
N LEU A 34 2.25 2.58 -12.74
CA LEU A 34 2.24 1.84 -13.98
C LEU A 34 1.21 0.71 -13.87
N SER A 35 0.05 0.89 -14.52
CA SER A 35 -0.84 -0.25 -14.72
C SER A 35 -0.07 -1.32 -15.50
N GLN A 36 0.12 -2.50 -14.92
CA GLN A 36 0.95 -3.56 -15.53
C GLN A 36 0.41 -4.06 -16.89
N LEU A 37 -0.81 -3.64 -17.27
CA LEU A 37 -1.50 -3.93 -18.52
C LEU A 37 -1.10 -2.97 -19.66
N ALA A 38 -0.49 -1.82 -19.38
CA ALA A 38 0.10 -0.97 -20.40
C ALA A 38 1.42 -1.59 -20.87
N GLY A 39 1.37 -2.39 -21.94
CA GLY A 39 2.49 -3.19 -22.46
C GLY A 39 3.80 -2.46 -22.83
N ALA A 40 3.87 -1.13 -22.66
CA ALA A 40 5.06 -0.33 -22.92
C ALA A 40 6.07 -0.30 -21.75
N THR A 41 5.71 -0.76 -20.55
CA THR A 41 6.58 -0.75 -19.35
C THR A 41 6.63 -2.09 -18.62
N ALA A 42 6.36 -3.20 -19.32
CA ALA A 42 6.44 -4.53 -18.74
C ALA A 42 7.91 -4.83 -18.35
N ARG A 43 8.15 -4.98 -17.04
CA ARG A 43 9.47 -5.33 -16.50
C ARG A 43 10.00 -6.61 -17.14
N THR A 44 11.28 -6.62 -17.49
CA THR A 44 11.92 -7.82 -17.99
C THR A 44 12.05 -8.86 -16.88
N ARG A 45 12.29 -10.13 -17.26
CA ARG A 45 12.62 -11.17 -16.26
C ARG A 45 13.86 -10.80 -15.44
N GLY A 46 14.84 -10.13 -16.06
CA GLY A 46 16.04 -9.64 -15.40
C GLY A 46 15.73 -8.59 -14.34
N ASP A 47 14.87 -7.61 -14.65
CA ASP A 47 14.47 -6.58 -13.67
C ASP A 47 13.74 -7.20 -12.47
N ALA A 48 12.88 -8.19 -12.73
CA ALA A 48 12.21 -8.93 -11.67
C ALA A 48 13.19 -9.74 -10.80
N GLU A 49 14.28 -10.26 -11.36
CA GLU A 49 15.34 -10.95 -10.61
C GLU A 49 16.15 -9.97 -9.75
N VAL A 50 16.50 -8.79 -10.29
CA VAL A 50 17.18 -7.74 -9.54
C VAL A 50 16.34 -7.30 -8.33
N LEU A 51 15.04 -7.05 -8.54
CA LEU A 51 14.14 -6.66 -7.46
C LEU A 51 13.96 -7.75 -6.40
N ARG A 52 13.84 -9.02 -6.81
CA ARG A 52 13.80 -10.16 -5.87
C ARG A 52 15.11 -10.33 -5.11
N SER A 53 16.25 -10.15 -5.75
CA SER A 53 17.56 -10.17 -5.10
C SER A 53 17.67 -9.03 -4.07
N ARG A 54 17.18 -7.84 -4.44
CA ARG A 54 17.25 -6.64 -3.59
C ARG A 54 16.28 -6.73 -2.41
N PHE A 55 15.02 -7.07 -2.62
CA PHE A 55 13.94 -6.96 -1.63
C PHE A 55 13.42 -8.31 -1.11
N GLY A 56 13.99 -9.41 -1.60
CA GLY A 56 13.65 -10.75 -1.14
C GLY A 56 12.17 -11.10 -1.38
N PRO A 57 11.52 -11.80 -0.43
CA PRO A 57 10.15 -12.29 -0.60
C PRO A 57 9.08 -11.19 -0.51
N ALA A 58 9.46 -9.95 -0.18
CA ALA A 58 8.53 -8.83 -0.13
C ALA A 58 7.99 -8.43 -1.52
N ILE A 59 8.74 -8.76 -2.58
CA ILE A 59 8.38 -8.50 -3.97
C ILE A 59 8.04 -9.81 -4.68
N SER A 60 6.84 -9.86 -5.28
CA SER A 60 6.39 -10.93 -6.15
C SER A 60 6.45 -10.50 -7.63
N ALA A 61 6.14 -11.43 -8.54
CA ALA A 61 6.06 -11.13 -9.97
C ALA A 61 5.02 -10.05 -10.33
N TYR A 62 3.96 -9.93 -9.52
CA TYR A 62 2.83 -9.03 -9.75
C TYR A 62 2.80 -7.82 -8.81
N THR A 63 3.81 -7.65 -7.95
CA THR A 63 3.89 -6.46 -7.09
C THR A 63 3.98 -5.20 -7.95
N ASP A 64 3.11 -4.22 -7.68
CA ASP A 64 3.13 -2.92 -8.33
C ASP A 64 4.51 -2.24 -8.15
N PRO A 65 5.14 -1.73 -9.23
CA PRO A 65 6.37 -0.96 -9.13
C PRO A 65 6.33 0.18 -8.11
N ALA A 66 5.19 0.88 -7.97
CA ALA A 66 5.02 1.96 -6.99
C ALA A 66 5.31 1.45 -5.58
N SER A 67 4.75 0.29 -5.23
CA SER A 67 4.96 -0.33 -3.91
C SER A 67 6.41 -0.73 -3.65
N ALA A 68 7.22 -1.02 -4.67
CA ALA A 68 8.64 -1.31 -4.49
C ALA A 68 9.44 -0.05 -4.05
N PHE A 69 8.98 1.15 -4.42
CA PHE A 69 9.59 2.40 -3.96
C PHE A 69 9.43 2.64 -2.46
N VAL A 70 8.38 2.10 -1.83
CA VAL A 70 8.23 2.16 -0.37
C VAL A 70 9.41 1.49 0.33
N LEU A 71 9.80 0.28 -0.10
CA LEU A 71 10.94 -0.44 0.47
C LEU A 71 12.27 0.23 0.16
N ALA A 72 12.43 0.75 -1.07
CA ALA A 72 13.62 1.52 -1.44
C ALA A 72 13.76 2.77 -0.56
N SER A 73 12.65 3.47 -0.29
CA SER A 73 12.61 4.68 0.52
C SER A 73 12.89 4.39 2.00
N LEU A 74 12.38 3.27 2.53
CA LEU A 74 12.71 2.83 3.89
C LEU A 74 14.22 2.56 4.05
N ARG A 75 14.85 1.92 3.06
CA ARG A 75 16.32 1.70 3.08
C ARG A 75 17.13 2.98 3.00
N ALA A 76 16.61 4.02 2.34
CA ALA A 76 17.25 5.32 2.24
C ALA A 76 17.06 6.17 3.50
N ALA A 77 15.90 6.03 4.16
CA ALA A 77 15.59 6.75 5.39
C ALA A 77 16.46 6.24 6.56
N ARG A 78 16.81 7.11 7.51
CA ARG A 78 17.57 6.73 8.71
C ARG A 78 16.85 5.64 9.53
N PRO A 79 17.59 4.71 10.17
CA PRO A 79 17.01 3.57 10.88
C PRO A 79 16.22 3.97 12.13
N ASP A 80 16.60 5.07 12.78
CA ASP A 80 15.96 5.56 14.00
C ASP A 80 15.30 6.92 13.71
N GLY A 81 13.99 6.89 13.42
CA GLY A 81 13.17 8.09 13.20
C GLY A 81 13.07 8.56 11.74
N GLY A 82 13.75 7.91 10.79
CA GLY A 82 13.61 8.23 9.38
C GLY A 82 12.16 8.05 8.91
N THR A 83 11.61 9.06 8.23
CA THR A 83 10.19 9.10 7.85
C THR A 83 10.02 8.97 6.35
N VAL A 84 9.14 8.06 5.92
CA VAL A 84 8.80 7.83 4.51
C VAL A 84 7.33 8.15 4.30
N CYS A 85 7.03 8.98 3.30
CA CYS A 85 5.67 9.26 2.85
C CYS A 85 5.62 9.34 1.33
N LEU A 86 5.09 8.30 0.69
CA LEU A 86 4.93 8.24 -0.76
C LEU A 86 3.45 8.24 -1.12
N ILE A 87 3.13 8.87 -2.24
CA ILE A 87 1.81 8.74 -2.87
C ILE A 87 1.70 7.34 -3.47
N GLU A 88 0.71 6.57 -3.05
CA GLU A 88 0.46 5.20 -3.51
C GLU A 88 -0.98 5.09 -4.04
N PRO A 89 -1.27 4.15 -4.95
CA PRO A 89 -2.65 3.82 -5.30
C PRO A 89 -3.40 3.31 -4.06
N LEU A 90 -4.69 3.62 -3.93
CA LEU A 90 -5.50 3.19 -2.78
C LEU A 90 -5.49 1.67 -2.60
N SER A 91 -5.36 0.92 -3.70
CA SER A 91 -5.22 -0.54 -3.71
C SER A 91 -3.99 -1.03 -2.93
N PHE A 92 -2.96 -0.21 -2.71
CA PHE A 92 -1.82 -0.54 -1.86
C PHE A 92 -2.24 -1.00 -0.47
N LEU A 93 -3.37 -0.51 0.05
CA LEU A 93 -3.84 -0.84 1.40
C LEU A 93 -4.34 -2.28 1.51
N SER A 94 -4.81 -2.91 0.43
CA SER A 94 -5.50 -4.22 0.51
C SER A 94 -5.09 -5.23 -0.54
N ALA A 95 -4.49 -4.81 -1.65
CA ALA A 95 -4.11 -5.70 -2.74
C ALA A 95 -3.16 -6.79 -2.24
N ARG A 96 -3.41 -8.03 -2.68
CA ARG A 96 -2.61 -9.21 -2.33
C ARG A 96 -1.13 -9.01 -2.68
N ASP A 97 -0.86 -8.47 -3.87
CA ASP A 97 0.50 -8.32 -4.41
C ASP A 97 1.31 -7.20 -3.74
N ALA A 98 0.64 -6.31 -2.98
CA ALA A 98 1.29 -5.34 -2.09
C ALA A 98 1.45 -5.87 -0.64
N GLY A 99 0.92 -7.06 -0.32
CA GLY A 99 0.97 -7.61 1.05
C GLY A 99 2.38 -7.94 1.53
N GLY A 100 3.28 -8.34 0.62
CA GLY A 100 4.69 -8.54 0.94
C GLY A 100 5.38 -7.24 1.35
N VAL A 101 5.13 -6.16 0.61
CA VAL A 101 5.63 -4.81 0.90
C VAL A 101 5.08 -4.31 2.23
N ARG A 102 3.75 -4.34 2.44
CA ARG A 102 3.14 -3.90 3.70
C ARG A 102 3.74 -4.60 4.92
N ARG A 103 3.96 -5.93 4.84
CA ARG A 103 4.60 -6.69 5.91
C ARG A 103 6.03 -6.22 6.17
N ALA A 104 6.87 -6.20 5.12
CA ALA A 104 8.26 -5.80 5.25
C ALA A 104 8.41 -4.35 5.75
N SER A 105 7.51 -3.46 5.35
CA SER A 105 7.47 -2.09 5.89
C SER A 105 7.22 -2.06 7.40
N LEU A 106 6.29 -2.88 7.91
CA LEU A 106 5.97 -2.94 9.33
C LEU A 106 7.02 -3.67 10.17
N ASP A 107 7.88 -4.49 9.55
CA ASP A 107 9.02 -5.11 10.23
C ASP A 107 10.10 -4.07 10.61
N GLU A 108 10.16 -2.93 9.92
CA GLU A 108 11.18 -1.89 10.11
C GLU A 108 10.62 -0.53 10.58
N ALA A 109 9.31 -0.29 10.42
CA ALA A 109 8.68 1.00 10.65
C ALA A 109 7.26 0.90 11.21
N ALA A 110 6.84 1.91 11.96
CA ALA A 110 5.44 2.07 12.36
C ALA A 110 4.66 2.90 11.34
N LEU A 111 3.44 2.48 11.00
CA LEU A 111 2.48 3.31 10.28
C LEU A 111 1.87 4.34 11.24
N SER A 112 2.47 5.53 11.26
CA SER A 112 2.08 6.62 12.16
C SER A 112 0.84 7.37 11.69
N GLN A 113 0.73 7.60 10.37
CA GLN A 113 -0.39 8.32 9.78
C GLN A 113 -0.76 7.72 8.42
N LEU A 114 -2.00 7.92 8.01
CA LEU A 114 -2.49 7.61 6.67
C LEU A 114 -3.35 8.77 6.17
N TRP A 115 -2.98 9.31 5.01
CA TRP A 115 -3.84 10.20 4.26
C TRP A 115 -4.51 9.46 3.09
N VAL A 116 -5.78 9.75 2.83
CA VAL A 116 -6.52 9.26 1.67
C VAL A 116 -7.16 10.44 0.95
N ALA A 117 -6.96 10.54 -0.37
CA ALA A 117 -7.54 11.65 -1.12
C ALA A 117 -9.07 11.68 -1.02
N GLY A 118 -9.74 10.57 -1.32
CA GLY A 118 -11.21 10.47 -1.32
C GLY A 118 -11.90 11.39 -2.34
N GLU A 119 -11.12 12.06 -3.19
CA GLU A 119 -11.56 12.93 -4.27
C GLU A 119 -10.48 12.97 -5.37
N PRO A 120 -10.82 13.35 -6.61
CA PRO A 120 -9.83 13.53 -7.67
C PRO A 120 -8.85 14.66 -7.33
N VAL A 121 -7.66 14.29 -6.87
CA VAL A 121 -6.57 15.21 -6.53
C VAL A 121 -5.50 15.32 -7.61
N PHE A 122 -5.45 14.33 -8.50
CA PHE A 122 -4.57 14.24 -9.65
C PHE A 122 -5.38 14.10 -10.94
N ASP A 123 -4.77 14.44 -12.08
CA ASP A 123 -5.40 14.32 -13.40
C ASP A 123 -5.61 12.85 -13.84
N ALA A 124 -5.09 11.88 -13.08
CA ALA A 124 -5.31 10.45 -13.29
C ALA A 124 -6.59 9.99 -12.57
N GLU A 125 -7.38 9.11 -13.20
CA GLU A 125 -8.58 8.48 -12.62
C GLU A 125 -8.23 7.39 -11.58
N VAL A 126 -7.31 7.68 -10.66
CA VAL A 126 -6.83 6.73 -9.64
C VAL A 126 -7.05 7.34 -8.26
N GLU A 127 -7.74 6.61 -7.39
CA GLU A 127 -7.79 6.95 -5.97
C GLU A 127 -6.44 6.67 -5.32
N VAL A 128 -6.00 7.58 -4.45
CA VAL A 128 -4.66 7.55 -3.86
C VAL A 128 -4.68 7.66 -2.36
N CYS A 129 -3.62 7.15 -1.74
CA CYS A 129 -3.31 7.35 -0.34
C CYS A 129 -1.83 7.72 -0.16
N ALA A 130 -1.47 8.13 1.06
CA ALA A 130 -0.09 8.37 1.45
C ALA A 130 0.14 7.84 2.88
N PRO A 131 0.72 6.65 3.04
CA PRO A 131 1.11 6.14 4.35
C PRO A 131 2.37 6.84 4.85
N VAL A 132 2.37 7.25 6.12
CA VAL A 132 3.54 7.83 6.81
C VAL A 132 4.17 6.75 7.69
N LEU A 133 5.31 6.22 7.23
CA LEU A 133 6.06 5.17 7.90
C LEU A 133 7.27 5.77 8.61
N VAL A 134 7.43 5.48 9.90
CA VAL A 134 8.54 5.98 10.72
C VAL A 134 9.40 4.81 11.18
N ARG A 135 10.66 4.76 10.74
CA ARG A 135 11.60 3.68 11.07
C ARG A 135 12.01 3.69 12.54
N GLY A 136 12.15 2.50 13.12
CA GLY A 136 12.54 2.32 14.52
C GLY A 136 11.49 2.77 15.54
N ALA A 137 10.35 3.31 15.08
CA ALA A 137 9.24 3.69 15.94
C ALA A 137 8.33 2.48 16.22
N SER A 138 7.61 2.56 17.34
CA SER A 138 6.43 1.73 17.59
C SER A 138 5.23 2.64 17.79
N SER A 139 4.09 2.27 17.22
CA SER A 139 2.82 2.97 17.44
C SER A 139 1.70 1.95 17.60
N SER A 140 0.78 2.22 18.53
CA SER A 140 -0.46 1.47 18.67
C SER A 140 -1.60 2.05 17.83
N LEU A 141 -1.44 3.28 17.34
CA LEU A 141 -2.47 4.02 16.61
C LEU A 141 -1.91 4.64 15.33
N THR A 142 -2.78 4.77 14.34
CA THR A 142 -2.52 5.48 13.09
C THR A 142 -3.48 6.66 13.01
N GLU A 143 -2.95 7.88 12.90
CA GLU A 143 -3.77 9.07 12.64
C GLU A 143 -4.27 9.06 11.19
N LEU A 144 -5.53 9.43 10.99
CA LEU A 144 -6.18 9.37 9.69
C LEU A 144 -6.51 10.78 9.20
N ARG A 145 -6.18 11.05 7.94
CA ARG A 145 -6.43 12.33 7.25
C ARG A 145 -7.13 12.07 5.92
N ARG A 146 -7.93 13.03 5.45
CA ARG A 146 -8.61 12.92 4.15
C ARG A 146 -8.71 14.22 3.37
N GLY A 147 -8.90 14.12 2.06
CA GLY A 147 -9.16 15.26 1.18
C GLY A 147 -7.96 16.18 0.97
N ARG A 148 -8.11 17.15 0.06
CA ARG A 148 -7.11 18.19 -0.26
C ARG A 148 -6.76 19.06 0.94
N GLY A 149 -7.70 19.22 1.88
CA GLY A 149 -7.50 19.97 3.12
C GLY A 149 -6.72 19.23 4.19
N PHE A 150 -6.43 17.93 3.99
CA PHE A 150 -5.87 17.04 5.02
C PHE A 150 -6.73 17.05 6.31
N ASP A 151 -8.05 17.05 6.13
CA ASP A 151 -9.00 17.11 7.23
C ASP A 151 -8.83 15.90 8.16
N PRO A 152 -8.91 16.08 9.48
CA PRO A 152 -8.90 14.96 10.43
C PRO A 152 -10.02 13.95 10.10
N ALA A 153 -9.67 12.66 10.07
CA ALA A 153 -10.59 11.54 9.84
C ALA A 153 -10.61 10.55 11.01
N GLY A 154 -10.04 10.93 12.16
CA GLY A 154 -9.97 10.12 13.37
C GLY A 154 -8.65 9.36 13.52
N GLU A 155 -8.67 8.34 14.37
CA GLU A 155 -7.55 7.44 14.65
C GLU A 155 -8.06 6.00 14.57
N ALA A 156 -7.19 5.07 14.17
CA ALA A 156 -7.48 3.64 14.19
C ALA A 156 -6.30 2.86 14.76
N VAL A 157 -6.54 1.61 15.16
CA VAL A 157 -5.48 0.71 15.61
C VAL A 157 -4.44 0.55 14.49
N ALA A 158 -3.18 0.77 14.82
CA ALA A 158 -2.09 0.61 13.87
C ALA A 158 -1.99 -0.86 13.41
N PRO A 159 -1.83 -1.10 12.11
CA PRO A 159 -1.69 -2.46 11.59
C PRO A 159 -0.41 -3.11 12.11
N ARG A 160 -0.48 -4.41 12.39
CA ARG A 160 0.67 -5.20 12.85
C ARG A 160 1.36 -5.94 11.70
N PRO A 161 2.66 -6.26 11.84
CA PRO A 161 3.33 -7.18 10.94
C PRO A 161 2.53 -8.48 10.77
N GLY A 162 2.31 -8.89 9.53
CA GLY A 162 1.56 -10.10 9.21
C GLY A 162 0.07 -9.90 8.97
N GLU A 163 -0.51 -8.74 9.27
CA GLU A 163 -1.87 -8.42 8.83
C GLU A 163 -1.95 -8.37 7.30
N GLY A 164 -2.95 -9.07 6.75
CA GLY A 164 -3.08 -9.23 5.29
C GLY A 164 -3.53 -7.97 4.55
N SER A 165 -4.14 -7.01 5.25
CA SER A 165 -4.75 -5.80 4.67
C SER A 165 -4.79 -4.68 5.71
N TRP A 166 -4.64 -3.43 5.26
CA TRP A 166 -4.86 -2.20 6.03
C TRP A 166 -6.22 -1.56 5.72
N SER A 167 -7.12 -2.26 5.02
CA SER A 167 -8.45 -1.76 4.64
C SER A 167 -9.33 -1.33 5.81
N ALA A 168 -9.07 -1.82 7.03
CA ALA A 168 -9.77 -1.34 8.23
C ALA A 168 -9.57 0.17 8.45
N LEU A 169 -8.40 0.72 8.10
CA LEU A 169 -8.12 2.15 8.18
C LEU A 169 -9.04 2.96 7.23
N LEU A 170 -9.34 2.40 6.05
CA LEU A 170 -10.28 3.02 5.11
C LEU A 170 -11.71 3.03 5.65
N ALA A 171 -12.13 1.96 6.33
CA ALA A 171 -13.47 1.90 6.92
C ALA A 171 -13.68 3.06 7.91
N THR A 172 -12.67 3.34 8.76
CA THR A 172 -12.69 4.49 9.67
C THR A 172 -12.72 5.82 8.91
N ILE A 173 -11.86 6.00 7.88
CA ILE A 173 -11.81 7.25 7.08
C ILE A 173 -13.15 7.57 6.42
N VAL A 174 -13.84 6.55 5.89
CA VAL A 174 -15.13 6.71 5.19
C VAL A 174 -16.30 6.78 6.19
N GLY A 175 -16.06 6.56 7.48
CA GLY A 175 -17.10 6.58 8.51
C GLY A 175 -18.02 5.35 8.48
N HIS A 176 -17.53 4.22 7.96
CA HIS A 176 -18.28 2.96 8.04
C HIS A 176 -18.26 2.43 9.48
N PRO A 177 -19.36 1.86 9.98
CA PRO A 177 -19.36 1.21 11.28
C PRO A 177 -18.40 0.02 11.29
N GLU A 178 -17.69 -0.18 12.40
CA GLU A 178 -16.91 -1.40 12.62
C GLU A 178 -17.80 -2.63 12.51
N ARG A 179 -17.34 -3.67 11.80
CA ARG A 179 -18.08 -4.91 11.59
C ARG A 179 -17.22 -6.09 12.04
N GLU A 180 -17.73 -6.85 13.01
CA GLU A 180 -17.18 -8.17 13.30
C GLU A 180 -17.67 -9.16 12.25
N LEU A 181 -16.74 -9.69 11.45
CA LEU A 181 -17.05 -10.75 10.51
C LEU A 181 -17.25 -12.07 11.27
N ARG A 182 -18.47 -12.59 11.21
CA ARG A 182 -18.79 -13.93 11.71
C ARG A 182 -18.44 -14.95 10.63
N THR A 183 -17.37 -15.72 10.85
CA THR A 183 -16.91 -16.77 9.94
C THR A 183 -17.35 -18.18 10.37
N ALA A 184 -18.04 -18.29 11.51
CA ALA A 184 -18.64 -19.51 12.01
C ALA A 184 -20.16 -19.49 11.79
N GLY A 185 -20.72 -20.63 11.37
CA GLY A 185 -22.14 -20.77 10.98
C GLY A 185 -22.32 -20.92 9.48
N VAL A 186 -23.56 -21.06 9.05
CA VAL A 186 -23.98 -21.07 7.64
C VAL A 186 -24.78 -19.80 7.33
N LEU A 187 -24.85 -19.39 6.05
CA LEU A 187 -25.66 -18.23 5.64
C LEU A 187 -27.13 -18.34 6.10
N GLY A 188 -27.65 -19.58 6.19
CA GLY A 188 -28.99 -19.89 6.71
C GLY A 188 -29.23 -19.46 8.16
N ASP A 189 -28.18 -19.22 8.94
CA ASP A 189 -28.28 -18.79 10.34
C ASP A 189 -28.61 -17.29 10.48
N ILE A 190 -28.35 -16.51 9.43
CA ILE A 190 -28.51 -15.04 9.43
C ILE A 190 -29.44 -14.54 8.32
N ALA A 191 -29.75 -15.39 7.34
CA ALA A 191 -30.62 -15.04 6.23
C ALA A 191 -31.43 -16.27 5.77
N SER A 192 -32.73 -16.09 5.60
CA SER A 192 -33.59 -17.05 4.91
C SER A 192 -33.54 -16.78 3.41
N ALA A 193 -33.02 -17.72 2.63
CA ALA A 193 -33.06 -17.65 1.18
C ALA A 193 -34.50 -17.95 0.70
N THR A 194 -35.21 -16.94 0.21
CA THR A 194 -36.47 -17.15 -0.52
C THR A 194 -36.15 -17.42 -1.98
N ALA A 195 -36.43 -18.65 -2.42
CA ALA A 195 -36.26 -19.05 -3.81
C ALA A 195 -37.35 -18.40 -4.69
N ASP A 196 -37.11 -17.17 -5.17
CA ASP A 196 -37.86 -16.62 -6.30
C ASP A 196 -37.02 -15.75 -7.23
N PHE A 197 -35.85 -16.26 -7.64
CA PHE A 197 -35.08 -15.67 -8.73
C PHE A 197 -34.62 -16.76 -9.70
N ARG A 198 -35.52 -17.15 -10.62
CA ARG A 198 -35.18 -18.03 -11.75
C ARG A 198 -34.26 -17.40 -12.79
N ASP A 199 -34.00 -16.09 -12.71
CA ASP A 199 -33.23 -15.39 -13.74
C ASP A 199 -31.71 -15.34 -13.50
N GLN A 200 -31.22 -15.60 -12.28
CA GLN A 200 -29.78 -15.54 -11.98
C GLN A 200 -29.10 -16.92 -11.87
N PHE A 201 -29.86 -18.02 -11.90
CA PHE A 201 -29.29 -19.37 -11.85
C PHE A 201 -28.49 -19.74 -13.11
N TYR A 202 -28.82 -19.17 -14.27
CA TYR A 202 -28.09 -19.42 -15.53
C TYR A 202 -26.74 -18.72 -15.62
N GLY A 203 -26.41 -17.77 -14.73
CA GLY A 203 -25.11 -17.10 -14.69
C GLY A 203 -23.99 -17.90 -14.01
N LEU A 204 -24.33 -18.85 -13.15
CA LEU A 204 -23.36 -19.62 -12.35
C LEU A 204 -23.23 -21.09 -12.75
N ALA A 205 -24.13 -21.60 -13.61
CA ALA A 205 -24.13 -23.01 -14.04
C ALA A 205 -22.88 -23.40 -14.86
N GLY A 206 -22.13 -22.43 -15.40
CA GLY A 206 -20.86 -22.67 -16.11
C GLY A 206 -19.61 -22.68 -15.21
N ALA A 207 -19.75 -22.41 -13.90
CA ALA A 207 -18.61 -22.24 -12.99
C ALA A 207 -18.65 -23.14 -11.74
N VAL A 208 -19.56 -24.12 -11.70
CA VAL A 208 -19.59 -25.15 -10.67
C VAL A 208 -19.21 -26.48 -11.33
N ILE A 209 -18.03 -27.00 -10.98
CA ILE A 209 -17.61 -28.39 -11.22
C ILE A 209 -17.88 -29.16 -9.93
#